data_AF-A0A970IYC6-F1
#
_entry.id   AF-A0A970IYC6-F1
#
_cell.length_a   1.000
_cell.length_b   1.000
_cell.length_c   1.000
_cell.angle_alpha   90.00
_cell.angle_beta   90.00
_cell.angle_gamma   90.00
#
_symmetry.space_group_name_H-M   'P 1'
#
loop_
_entity.id
_entity.type
_entity.pdbx_description
1 polymer ?
#
loop_
_entity_poly.entity_id
_entity_poly.type
_entity_poly.pdbx_seq_one_letter_code
_entity_poly.pdbx_strand_id
1 'polypeptide(L)'
;MLERYEKLLNGPIIGASLIPAKHTYLNQVGHTSKDLIPLDKIISSIPLKQHINIPKFHRHPLANFFPTWRSQIGIKISKLSTCNNCNLCAIKCPTGSIVNGEIKDHKCIRCLKCVNVCPNNALQFKMNKLLKFYLSKERDQRFLNFTP
;
A
#
# COMPACT_ATOMS: atom_id res chain seq x y z
N MET A 1 14.22 15.26 -2.46
CA MET A 1 12.88 14.83 -2.03
C MET A 1 12.27 15.84 -1.07
N LEU A 2 13.02 16.27 -0.04
CA LEU A 2 12.57 17.27 0.94
C LEU A 2 12.21 18.62 0.31
N GLU A 3 13.05 19.18 -0.57
CA GLU A 3 12.75 20.43 -1.31
C GLU A 3 11.42 20.41 -2.09
N ARG A 4 10.99 19.22 -2.57
CA ARG A 4 9.71 19.07 -3.27
C ARG A 4 8.54 19.17 -2.30
N TYR A 5 8.70 18.68 -1.07
CA TYR A 5 7.68 18.75 -0.02
C TYR A 5 7.65 20.12 0.65
N GLU A 6 8.77 20.79 0.83
CA GLU A 6 8.83 22.18 1.34
C GLU A 6 8.05 23.13 0.44
N LYS A 7 8.18 22.96 -0.89
CA LYS A 7 7.38 23.70 -1.88
C LYS A 7 5.88 23.35 -1.85
N LEU A 8 5.51 22.12 -1.48
CA LEU A 8 4.11 21.68 -1.41
C LEU A 8 3.44 22.13 -0.10
N LEU A 9 4.19 22.16 1.01
CA LEU A 9 3.70 22.48 2.34
C LEU A 9 3.94 23.94 2.73
N ASN A 10 4.61 24.72 1.86
CA ASN A 10 4.91 26.13 2.06
C ASN A 10 5.59 26.43 3.41
N GLY A 11 6.51 25.56 3.82
CA GLY A 11 7.20 25.67 5.10
C GLY A 11 8.38 24.71 5.25
N PRO A 12 9.29 24.98 6.20
CA PRO A 12 10.47 24.14 6.46
C PRO A 12 10.05 22.80 7.08
N ILE A 13 10.62 21.70 6.59
CA ILE A 13 10.39 20.37 7.17
C ILE A 13 11.33 20.18 8.34
N ILE A 14 10.77 20.19 9.55
CA ILE A 14 11.54 20.06 10.80
C ILE A 14 11.71 18.62 11.29
N GLY A 15 11.07 17.64 10.61
CA GLY A 15 11.18 16.23 10.96
C GLY A 15 10.44 15.30 10.00
N ALA A 16 10.77 14.02 10.04
CA ALA A 16 10.09 12.95 9.31
C ALA A 16 10.03 11.69 10.16
N SER A 17 8.99 10.87 10.01
CA SER A 17 8.81 9.60 10.70
C SER A 17 8.55 8.47 9.71
N LEU A 18 9.10 7.28 9.97
CA LEU A 18 8.84 6.07 9.21
C LEU A 18 7.75 5.26 9.90
N ILE A 19 6.56 5.25 9.33
CA ILE A 19 5.44 4.46 9.83
C ILE A 19 5.31 3.19 8.99
N PRO A 20 5.52 2.00 9.57
CA PRO A 20 5.23 0.76 8.86
C PRO A 20 3.72 0.70 8.58
N ALA A 21 3.35 0.51 7.31
CA ALA A 21 1.96 0.35 6.90
C ALA A 21 1.70 -1.09 6.48
N LYS A 22 0.53 -1.62 6.85
CA LYS A 22 0.07 -2.94 6.38
C LYS A 22 -0.15 -2.93 4.87
N HIS A 23 0.10 -4.07 4.25
CA HIS A 23 -0.10 -4.24 2.83
C HIS A 23 -1.50 -4.78 2.52
N THR A 24 -2.20 -4.19 1.53
CA THR A 24 -3.59 -4.53 1.17
C THR A 24 -3.79 -5.99 0.75
N TYR A 25 -2.76 -6.65 0.20
CA TYR A 25 -2.86 -8.01 -0.36
C TYR A 25 -2.34 -9.12 0.57
N LEU A 26 -1.63 -8.75 1.63
CA LEU A 26 -1.01 -9.70 2.54
C LEU A 26 -1.71 -9.57 3.88
N ASN A 27 -2.33 -10.65 4.34
CA ASN A 27 -2.76 -10.79 5.74
C ASN A 27 -1.58 -11.07 6.67
N GLN A 28 -0.34 -11.05 6.14
CA GLN A 28 0.84 -11.07 6.97
C GLN A 28 0.85 -9.82 7.83
N VAL A 29 1.06 -10.06 9.10
CA VAL A 29 1.26 -9.08 10.14
C VAL A 29 2.55 -8.32 9.81
N GLY A 30 2.46 -7.35 8.90
CA GLY A 30 3.43 -6.28 8.84
C GLY A 30 3.32 -5.58 10.19
N HIS A 31 4.26 -5.89 11.08
CA HIS A 31 4.41 -5.37 12.43
C HIS A 31 3.10 -5.23 13.20
N THR A 32 2.77 -6.23 14.01
CA THR A 32 1.64 -6.20 14.93
C THR A 32 1.71 -4.94 15.78
N SER A 33 0.58 -4.45 16.32
CA SER A 33 0.57 -3.35 17.29
C SER A 33 1.52 -3.54 18.49
N LYS A 34 1.95 -4.78 18.78
CA LYS A 34 3.02 -5.10 19.74
C LYS A 34 4.41 -4.56 19.35
N ASP A 35 4.67 -4.34 18.06
CA ASP A 35 5.90 -3.76 17.51
C ASP A 35 5.84 -2.23 17.39
N LEU A 36 4.73 -1.59 17.79
CA LEU A 36 4.63 -0.14 17.91
C LEU A 36 5.09 0.37 19.29
N ILE A 37 5.06 -0.50 20.31
CA ILE A 37 5.55 -0.23 21.67
C ILE A 37 7.06 0.13 21.71
N PRO A 38 7.95 -0.42 20.85
CA PRO A 38 9.34 0.03 20.74
C PRO A 38 9.50 1.43 20.17
N LEU A 39 8.49 1.98 19.47
CA LEU A 39 8.62 3.29 18.81
C LEU A 39 8.66 4.43 19.81
N ASP A 40 8.00 4.33 20.97
CA ASP A 40 8.08 5.37 22.01
C ASP A 40 9.51 5.54 22.51
N LYS A 41 10.23 4.42 22.66
CA LYS A 41 11.65 4.42 23.04
C LYS A 41 12.51 5.05 21.94
N ILE A 42 12.23 4.73 20.68
CA ILE A 42 12.91 5.32 19.51
C ILE A 42 12.65 6.83 19.44
N ILE A 43 11.40 7.28 19.57
CA ILE A 43 10.99 8.70 19.60
C ILE A 43 11.73 9.45 20.70
N SER A 44 11.83 8.88 21.90
CA SER A 44 12.55 9.50 23.03
C SER A 44 14.06 9.59 22.81
N SER A 45 14.64 8.73 21.95
CA SER A 45 16.07 8.68 21.65
C SER A 45 16.48 9.45 20.39
N ILE A 46 15.52 9.97 19.61
CA ILE A 46 15.82 10.73 18.39
C ILE A 46 16.34 12.12 18.77
N PRO A 47 17.61 12.47 18.47
CA PRO A 47 18.11 13.81 18.68
C PRO A 47 17.37 14.78 17.76
N LEU A 48 16.81 15.85 18.35
CA LEU A 48 15.91 16.82 17.70
C LEU A 48 16.51 17.66 16.54
N LYS A 49 17.70 17.33 16.03
CA LYS A 49 18.34 18.03 14.91
C LYS A 49 19.40 17.12 14.28
N GLN A 50 18.99 16.23 13.39
CA GLN A 50 19.93 15.54 12.51
C GLN A 50 19.46 15.67 11.06
N HIS A 51 20.36 16.19 10.22
CA HIS A 51 20.11 16.28 8.79
C HIS A 51 20.32 14.89 8.17
N ILE A 52 19.24 14.12 8.03
CA ILE A 52 19.30 12.78 7.45
C ILE A 52 19.46 12.92 5.93
N ASN A 53 20.62 12.52 5.41
CA ASN A 53 20.82 12.43 3.96
C ASN A 53 20.14 11.15 3.44
N ILE A 54 18.95 11.30 2.89
CA ILE A 54 18.21 10.17 2.32
C ILE A 54 18.95 9.71 1.05
N PRO A 55 19.48 8.46 1.01
CA PRO A 55 20.20 7.98 -0.16
C PRO A 55 19.28 7.99 -1.39
N LYS A 56 19.79 8.55 -2.50
CA LYS A 56 19.08 8.55 -3.77
C LYS A 56 19.17 7.15 -4.38
N PHE A 57 18.06 6.41 -4.38
CA PHE A 57 18.00 5.12 -5.06
C PHE A 57 17.91 5.29 -6.56
N HIS A 58 18.75 4.57 -7.29
CA HIS A 58 18.64 4.49 -8.73
C HIS A 58 17.31 3.80 -9.07
N ARG A 59 16.43 4.51 -9.78
CA ARG A 59 15.21 3.90 -10.29
C ARG A 59 15.61 2.90 -11.37
N HIS A 60 14.94 1.76 -11.44
CA HIS A 60 15.14 0.86 -12.57
C HIS A 60 14.89 1.64 -13.87
N PRO A 61 15.72 1.52 -14.92
CA PRO A 61 15.59 2.31 -16.15
C PRO A 61 14.19 2.19 -16.79
N LEU A 62 13.56 1.01 -16.64
CA LEU A 62 12.19 0.74 -17.11
C LEU A 62 11.08 1.12 -16.11
N ALA A 63 11.37 1.91 -15.07
CA ALA A 63 10.37 2.34 -14.08
C ALA A 63 9.24 3.14 -14.75
N ASN A 64 9.57 3.98 -15.73
CA ASN A 64 8.62 4.83 -16.44
C ASN A 64 7.86 4.11 -17.57
N PHE A 65 8.30 2.92 -17.99
CA PHE A 65 7.81 2.33 -19.24
C PHE A 65 6.36 1.81 -19.15
N PHE A 66 5.91 1.38 -17.97
CA PHE A 66 4.58 0.80 -17.79
C PHE A 66 4.05 1.00 -16.35
N PRO A 67 3.64 2.22 -15.96
CA PRO A 67 3.14 2.48 -14.60
C PRO A 67 1.74 1.91 -14.34
N THR A 68 0.83 2.00 -15.32
CA THR A 68 -0.57 1.55 -15.20
C THR A 68 -0.73 0.05 -15.39
N TRP A 69 0.06 -0.56 -16.27
CA TRP A 69 0.01 -2.01 -16.52
C TRP A 69 0.43 -2.78 -15.25
N ARG A 70 1.50 -2.35 -14.57
CA ARG A 70 2.01 -3.01 -13.35
C ARG A 70 0.98 -3.11 -12.21
N SER A 71 0.08 -2.14 -12.07
CA SER A 71 -0.93 -2.16 -11.00
C SER A 71 -2.11 -3.09 -11.29
N GLN A 72 -2.33 -3.47 -12.56
CA GLN A 72 -3.52 -4.23 -12.99
C GLN A 72 -3.27 -5.75 -13.17
N ILE A 73 -2.06 -6.19 -13.50
CA ILE A 73 -1.76 -7.59 -13.86
C ILE A 73 -1.75 -8.55 -12.66
N GLY A 74 -1.57 -8.03 -11.45
CA GLY A 74 -1.27 -8.86 -10.30
C GLY A 74 -2.48 -9.57 -9.67
N ILE A 75 -3.67 -8.97 -9.79
CA ILE A 75 -4.86 -9.35 -9.01
C ILE A 75 -6.10 -9.40 -9.89
N LYS A 76 -6.80 -10.53 -9.84
CA LYS A 76 -8.11 -10.73 -10.45
C LYS A 76 -9.16 -10.83 -9.35
N ILE A 77 -10.24 -10.06 -9.45
CA ILE A 77 -11.37 -10.12 -8.53
C ILE A 77 -12.54 -10.75 -9.28
N SER A 78 -13.19 -11.75 -8.67
CA SER A 78 -14.29 -12.52 -9.26
C SER A 78 -15.53 -12.48 -8.37
N LYS A 79 -16.70 -12.39 -9.00
CA LYS A 79 -18.02 -12.51 -8.39
C LYS A 79 -18.42 -13.98 -8.30
N LEU A 80 -18.95 -14.39 -7.15
CA LEU A 80 -19.51 -15.72 -6.88
C LEU A 80 -21.05 -15.69 -6.99
N SER A 81 -21.66 -16.86 -7.13
CA SER A 81 -23.13 -17.03 -7.21
C SER A 81 -23.87 -16.63 -5.94
N THR A 82 -23.18 -16.50 -4.80
CA THR A 82 -23.75 -16.06 -3.51
C THR A 82 -24.10 -14.56 -3.46
N CYS A 83 -23.81 -13.83 -4.55
CA CYS A 83 -24.13 -12.41 -4.65
C CYS A 83 -25.65 -12.19 -4.83
N ASN A 84 -26.27 -11.48 -3.89
CA ASN A 84 -27.67 -11.08 -3.94
C ASN A 84 -27.88 -9.70 -4.60
N ASN A 85 -26.89 -9.17 -5.31
CA ASN A 85 -26.93 -7.84 -5.96
C ASN A 85 -27.29 -6.67 -5.02
N CYS A 86 -26.90 -6.72 -3.74
CA CYS A 86 -27.12 -5.62 -2.78
C CYS A 86 -26.42 -4.28 -3.12
N ASN A 87 -25.55 -4.24 -4.14
CA ASN A 87 -24.84 -3.06 -4.65
C ASN A 87 -23.98 -2.25 -3.64
N LEU A 88 -23.80 -2.72 -2.41
CA LEU A 88 -22.94 -2.09 -1.39
C LEU A 88 -21.49 -1.92 -1.85
N CYS A 89 -20.96 -2.89 -2.62
CA CYS A 89 -19.61 -2.83 -3.16
C CYS A 89 -19.40 -1.63 -4.11
N ALA A 90 -20.41 -1.28 -4.91
CA ALA A 90 -20.36 -0.14 -5.81
C ALA A 90 -20.40 1.19 -5.04
N ILE A 91 -21.29 1.29 -4.05
CA ILE A 91 -21.43 2.50 -3.20
C ILE A 91 -20.14 2.81 -2.45
N LYS A 92 -19.44 1.79 -1.93
CA LYS A 92 -18.20 1.97 -1.18
C LYS A 92 -16.94 2.07 -2.05
N CYS A 93 -17.06 1.96 -3.38
CA CYS A 93 -15.93 2.02 -4.29
C CYS A 93 -15.47 3.47 -4.49
N PRO A 94 -14.22 3.84 -4.13
CA PRO A 94 -13.76 5.22 -4.25
C PRO A 94 -13.61 5.69 -5.71
N THR A 95 -13.44 4.76 -6.65
CA THR A 95 -13.26 5.07 -8.08
C THR A 95 -14.51 4.80 -8.92
N GLY A 96 -15.62 4.38 -8.31
CA GLY A 96 -16.86 4.05 -9.03
C GLY A 96 -16.67 2.97 -10.10
N SER A 97 -15.73 2.05 -9.91
CA SER A 97 -15.34 1.07 -10.93
C SER A 97 -16.21 -0.20 -10.94
N ILE A 98 -17.35 -0.23 -10.25
CA ILE A 98 -18.13 -1.46 -10.02
C ILE A 98 -19.56 -1.23 -10.48
N VAL A 99 -20.10 -2.17 -11.27
CA VAL A 99 -21.48 -2.18 -11.74
C VAL A 99 -22.06 -3.57 -11.49
N ASN A 100 -23.14 -3.69 -10.71
CA ASN A 100 -23.81 -4.97 -10.40
C ASN A 100 -22.87 -6.06 -9.83
N GLY A 101 -21.84 -5.65 -9.07
CA GLY A 101 -20.82 -6.54 -8.52
C GLY A 101 -19.72 -6.94 -9.50
N GLU A 102 -19.77 -6.47 -10.75
CA GLU A 102 -18.72 -6.66 -11.74
C GLU A 102 -17.76 -5.48 -11.76
N ILE A 103 -16.46 -5.78 -11.90
CA ILE A 103 -15.39 -4.78 -11.78
C ILE A 103 -14.92 -4.38 -13.16
N LYS A 104 -14.98 -3.09 -13.43
CA LYS A 104 -14.41 -2.46 -14.62
C LYS A 104 -12.93 -2.19 -14.38
N ASP A 105 -12.08 -3.05 -14.95
CA ASP A 105 -10.63 -3.08 -14.67
C ASP A 105 -9.90 -1.77 -14.96
N HIS A 106 -10.33 -1.01 -15.97
CA HIS A 106 -9.70 0.26 -16.36
C HIS A 106 -9.75 1.36 -15.27
N LYS A 107 -10.74 1.33 -14.36
CA LYS A 107 -10.89 2.29 -13.24
C LYS A 107 -10.56 1.68 -11.88
N CYS A 108 -10.29 0.38 -11.81
CA CYS A 108 -10.09 -0.30 -10.55
C CYS A 108 -8.64 -0.13 -10.08
N ILE A 109 -8.45 0.56 -8.95
CA ILE A 109 -7.12 0.70 -8.30
C ILE A 109 -6.75 -0.52 -7.43
N ARG A 110 -7.53 -1.61 -7.50
CA ARG A 110 -7.33 -2.86 -6.74
C ARG A 110 -7.18 -2.68 -5.22
N CYS A 111 -7.81 -1.68 -4.62
CA CYS A 111 -7.76 -1.46 -3.15
C CYS A 111 -8.46 -2.54 -2.29
N LEU A 112 -9.15 -3.51 -2.91
CA LEU A 112 -9.90 -4.60 -2.26
C LEU A 112 -10.99 -4.20 -1.24
N LYS A 113 -11.33 -2.91 -1.12
CA LYS A 113 -12.41 -2.45 -0.24
C LYS A 113 -13.74 -3.14 -0.54
N CYS A 114 -14.04 -3.41 -1.81
CA CYS A 114 -15.24 -4.12 -2.24
C CYS A 114 -15.36 -5.55 -1.71
N VAL A 115 -14.23 -6.25 -1.55
CA VAL A 115 -14.17 -7.60 -0.96
C VAL A 115 -14.48 -7.51 0.53
N ASN A 116 -13.84 -6.56 1.23
CA ASN A 116 -14.00 -6.41 2.69
C ASN A 116 -15.41 -5.98 3.12
N VAL A 117 -16.09 -5.13 2.34
CA VAL A 117 -17.42 -4.62 2.68
C VAL A 117 -18.57 -5.53 2.23
N CYS A 118 -18.27 -6.66 1.55
CA CYS A 118 -19.31 -7.54 1.02
C CYS A 118 -19.87 -8.43 2.15
N PRO A 119 -21.15 -8.28 2.56
CA PRO A 119 -21.69 -9.05 3.68
C PRO A 119 -21.79 -10.55 3.37
N ASN A 120 -21.99 -10.91 2.09
CA ASN A 120 -22.14 -12.30 1.66
C ASN A 120 -20.80 -12.95 1.27
N ASN A 121 -19.67 -12.25 1.43
CA ASN A 121 -18.35 -12.68 0.93
C ASN A 121 -18.37 -13.14 -0.54
N ALA A 122 -19.25 -12.54 -1.35
CA ALA A 122 -19.50 -12.95 -2.73
C ALA A 122 -18.44 -12.45 -3.72
N LEU A 123 -17.54 -11.57 -3.27
CA LEU A 123 -16.39 -11.09 -4.06
C LEU A 123 -15.11 -11.71 -3.51
N GLN A 124 -14.36 -12.39 -4.35
CA GLN A 124 -13.08 -13.00 -3.99
C GLN A 124 -11.97 -12.50 -4.91
N PHE A 125 -10.74 -12.43 -4.40
CA PHE A 125 -9.58 -12.05 -5.20
C PHE A 125 -8.58 -13.21 -5.32
N LYS A 126 -7.90 -13.28 -6.46
CA LYS A 126 -6.83 -14.23 -6.75
C LYS A 126 -5.59 -13.47 -7.22
N MET A 127 -4.45 -13.82 -6.65
CA MET A 127 -3.15 -13.27 -7.03
C MET A 127 -2.43 -14.21 -7.99
N ASN A 128 -1.80 -13.63 -9.01
CA ASN A 128 -0.97 -14.38 -9.96
C ASN A 128 0.35 -14.86 -9.31
N LYS A 129 0.94 -15.95 -9.82
CA LYS A 129 2.18 -16.54 -9.27
C LYS A 129 3.33 -15.54 -9.22
N LEU A 130 3.49 -14.71 -10.26
CA LEU A 130 4.49 -13.64 -10.34
C LEU A 130 4.33 -12.61 -9.21
N LEU A 131 3.10 -12.18 -8.93
CA LEU A 131 2.83 -11.23 -7.84
C LEU A 131 3.15 -11.88 -6.49
N LYS A 132 2.75 -13.14 -6.28
CA LYS A 132 3.08 -13.86 -5.04
C LYS A 132 4.59 -13.95 -4.82
N PHE A 133 5.34 -14.27 -5.88
CA PHE A 133 6.81 -14.32 -5.83
C PHE A 133 7.44 -12.94 -5.57
N TYR A 134 6.90 -11.88 -6.15
CA TYR A 134 7.35 -10.52 -5.87
C TYR A 134 7.09 -10.12 -4.42
N LEU A 135 5.90 -10.46 -3.89
CA LEU A 135 5.49 -10.16 -2.52
C LEU A 135 6.20 -11.04 -1.47
N SER A 136 6.62 -12.26 -1.82
CA SER A 136 7.34 -13.14 -0.91
C SER A 136 8.79 -12.74 -0.67
N LYS A 137 9.33 -11.81 -1.48
CA LYS A 137 10.64 -11.23 -1.20
C LYS A 137 10.49 -10.18 -0.11
N GLU A 138 10.89 -10.53 1.11
CA GLU A 138 11.14 -9.53 2.15
C GLU A 138 12.13 -8.50 1.58
N ARG A 139 11.67 -7.26 1.44
CA ARG A 139 12.56 -6.16 1.13
C ARG A 139 13.31 -5.87 2.42
N ASP A 140 14.57 -6.29 2.46
CA ASP A 140 15.50 -6.01 3.53
C ASP A 140 15.25 -4.61 4.11
N GLN A 141 14.85 -4.56 5.38
CA GLN A 141 14.75 -3.32 6.15
C GLN A 141 16.14 -2.79 6.52
N ARG A 142 17.18 -3.03 5.70
CA ARG A 142 18.54 -2.49 5.85
C ARG A 142 18.60 -0.96 5.86
N PHE A 143 17.46 -0.29 5.69
CA PHE A 143 17.28 1.15 5.90
C PHE A 143 17.06 1.55 7.37
N LEU A 144 16.90 0.60 8.29
CA LEU A 144 16.71 0.84 9.72
C LEU A 144 17.99 0.71 10.56
N ASN A 145 19.16 0.61 9.94
CA ASN A 145 20.43 0.71 10.66
C ASN A 145 20.72 2.19 10.95
N PHE A 146 20.00 2.76 11.92
CA PHE A 146 20.44 3.95 12.63
C PHE A 146 21.55 3.52 13.59
N THR A 147 22.78 3.47 13.10
CA THR A 147 23.93 3.49 14.00
C THR A 147 24.06 4.91 14.57
N PRO A 148 24.30 5.06 15.89
CA PRO A 148 24.37 6.36 16.55
C PRO A 148 25.47 7.26 15.99
#